data_AF-A0A227J095-F1
#
_entry.id   AF-A0A227J095-F1
#
_cell.length_a   1.000
_cell.length_b   1.000
_cell.length_c   1.000
_cell.angle_alpha   90.00
_cell.angle_beta   90.00
_cell.angle_gamma   90.00
#
_symmetry.space_group_name_H-M   'P 1'
#
loop_
_entity.id
_entity.type
_entity.pdbx_description
1 polymer ?
#
loop_
_entity_poly.entity_id
_entity_poly.type
_entity_poly.pdbx_seq_one_letter_code
_entity_poly.pdbx_strand_id
1 'polypeptide(L)'
;TKVAEAELATMEKKGMATGLTAIHPLNGREVPVYVANFVLMDYGTGAVMAVPAHDQRDFEFATKYGLDIIPVIKPADGSELDISEAAYTEKG
;
A
#
# COMPACT_ATOMS: atom_id res chain seq x y z
N THR A 1 -8.25 24.24 -5.09
CA THR A 1 -7.03 24.40 -4.28
C THR A 1 -6.14 23.21 -4.57
N LYS A 2 -5.06 23.38 -5.35
CA LYS A 2 -4.14 22.28 -5.69
C LYS A 2 -3.22 22.06 -4.49
N VAL A 3 -3.52 21.07 -3.66
CA VAL A 3 -2.55 20.59 -2.66
C VAL A 3 -1.43 19.91 -3.44
N ALA A 4 -0.18 20.30 -3.18
CA ALA A 4 0.95 19.72 -3.90
C ALA A 4 1.21 18.28 -3.42
N GLU A 5 1.66 17.40 -4.31
CA GLU A 5 1.99 15.99 -4.00
C GLU A 5 2.96 15.87 -2.81
N ALA A 6 3.86 16.84 -2.67
CA ALA A 6 4.79 16.93 -1.54
C ALA A 6 4.08 17.19 -0.20
N GLU A 7 2.98 17.93 -0.18
CA GLU A 7 2.21 18.17 1.05
C GLU A 7 1.48 16.88 1.46
N LEU A 8 0.92 16.13 0.50
CA LEU A 8 0.25 14.84 0.76
C LEU A 8 1.19 13.79 1.36
N ALA A 9 2.49 13.81 1.01
CA ALA A 9 3.49 12.94 1.62
C ALA A 9 3.70 13.21 3.12
N THR A 10 3.41 14.43 3.59
CA THR A 10 3.53 14.81 5.00
C THR A 10 2.20 14.75 5.76
N MET A 11 1.07 14.62 5.04
CA MET A 11 -0.24 14.55 5.64
C MET A 11 -0.50 13.17 6.24
N GLU A 12 -1.28 13.17 7.33
CA GLU A 12 -1.78 11.93 7.91
C GLU A 12 -2.57 11.14 6.85
N LYS A 13 -2.15 9.90 6.59
CA LYS A 13 -2.84 9.00 5.66
C LYS A 13 -4.20 8.64 6.22
N LYS A 14 -5.24 8.94 5.44
CA LYS A 14 -6.64 8.68 5.78
C LYS A 14 -7.30 7.92 4.65
N GLY A 15 -8.07 6.92 5.01
CA GLY A 15 -8.88 6.18 4.07
C GLY A 15 -10.07 5.51 4.74
N MET A 16 -10.93 4.95 3.90
CA MET A 16 -12.17 4.29 4.28
C MET A 16 -12.40 3.09 3.38
N ALA A 17 -12.87 1.98 3.96
CA ALA A 17 -13.29 0.83 3.19
C ALA A 17 -14.54 1.19 2.37
N THR A 18 -14.54 0.83 1.09
CA THR A 18 -15.69 1.09 0.21
C THR A 18 -16.81 0.05 0.35
N GLY A 19 -16.52 -1.08 1.01
CA GLY A 19 -17.38 -2.26 1.03
C GLY A 19 -17.31 -3.10 -0.25
N LEU A 20 -16.52 -2.67 -1.24
CA LEU A 20 -16.27 -3.41 -2.47
C LEU A 20 -14.99 -4.23 -2.36
N THR A 21 -14.94 -5.34 -3.09
CA THR A 21 -13.74 -6.17 -3.28
C THR A 21 -13.40 -6.27 -4.76
N ALA A 22 -12.12 -6.38 -5.05
CA ALA A 22 -11.58 -6.69 -6.36
C ALA A 22 -10.99 -8.11 -6.36
N ILE A 23 -11.03 -8.80 -7.50
CA ILE A 23 -10.44 -10.13 -7.63
C ILE A 23 -9.03 -10.00 -8.17
N HIS A 24 -8.05 -10.50 -7.41
CA HIS A 24 -6.67 -10.51 -7.87
C HIS A 24 -6.50 -11.53 -9.02
N PRO A 25 -6.04 -11.10 -10.21
CA PRO A 25 -6.20 -11.89 -11.44
C PRO A 25 -5.36 -13.17 -11.48
N LEU A 26 -4.26 -13.25 -10.73
CA LEU A 26 -3.34 -14.40 -10.77
C LEU A 26 -3.63 -15.48 -9.73
N ASN A 27 -4.25 -15.14 -8.60
CA ASN A 27 -4.45 -16.06 -7.47
C ASN A 27 -5.92 -16.14 -7.02
N GLY A 28 -6.81 -15.34 -7.62
CA GLY A 28 -8.25 -15.34 -7.32
C GLY A 28 -8.61 -14.78 -5.94
N ARG A 29 -7.67 -14.24 -5.15
CA ARG A 29 -7.99 -13.66 -3.84
C ARG A 29 -8.86 -12.42 -4.01
N GLU A 30 -9.82 -12.28 -3.11
CA GLU A 30 -10.53 -11.02 -2.91
C GLU A 30 -9.61 -10.02 -2.19
N VAL A 31 -9.51 -8.82 -2.74
CA VAL A 31 -8.72 -7.71 -2.21
C VAL A 31 -9.67 -6.55 -1.93
N PRO A 32 -9.71 -6.00 -0.70
CA PRO A 32 -10.65 -4.94 -0.38
C PRO A 32 -10.27 -3.64 -1.08
N VAL A 33 -11.27 -2.89 -1.54
CA VAL A 33 -11.08 -1.59 -2.18
C VAL A 33 -11.26 -0.47 -1.15
N TYR A 34 -10.26 0.39 -1.04
CA TYR A 34 -10.26 1.55 -0.15
C TYR A 34 -10.22 2.85 -0.94
N VAL A 35 -10.93 3.86 -0.43
CA VAL A 35 -10.65 5.25 -0.81
C VAL A 35 -9.58 5.79 0.12
N ALA A 36 -8.58 6.47 -0.43
CA ALA A 36 -7.48 7.03 0.33
C ALA A 36 -7.15 8.45 -0.15
N ASN A 37 -6.82 9.34 0.78
CA ASN A 37 -6.57 10.76 0.50
C ASN A 37 -5.29 11.03 -0.30
N PHE A 38 -4.39 10.05 -0.42
CA PHE A 38 -3.15 10.16 -1.18
C PHE A 38 -3.26 9.59 -2.60
N VAL A 39 -4.45 9.13 -3.03
CA VAL A 39 -4.71 8.70 -4.40
C VAL A 39 -5.45 9.82 -5.12
N LEU A 40 -4.84 10.36 -6.19
CA LEU A 40 -5.33 11.54 -6.89
C LEU A 40 -5.98 11.15 -8.23
N MET A 41 -7.20 11.63 -8.47
CA MET A 41 -7.90 11.40 -9.74
C MET A 41 -7.22 12.09 -10.93
N ASP A 42 -6.53 13.22 -10.67
CA ASP A 42 -5.83 13.99 -11.70
C ASP A 42 -4.45 13.39 -12.07
N TYR A 43 -4.00 12.34 -11.35
CA TYR A 43 -2.69 11.73 -11.56
C TYR A 43 -2.80 10.20 -11.73
N GLY A 44 -2.48 9.72 -12.94
CA GLY A 44 -2.63 8.30 -13.29
C GLY A 44 -4.07 7.94 -13.64
N THR A 45 -4.51 6.76 -13.21
CA THR A 45 -5.87 6.25 -13.46
C THR A 45 -6.86 6.56 -12.34
N GLY A 46 -6.40 7.21 -11.26
CA GLY A 46 -7.17 7.38 -10.03
C GLY A 46 -7.28 6.10 -9.16
N ALA A 47 -6.55 5.04 -9.52
CA ALA A 47 -6.47 3.81 -8.74
C ALA A 47 -5.03 3.30 -8.68
N VAL A 48 -4.61 2.85 -7.50
CA VAL A 48 -3.29 2.25 -7.25
C VAL A 48 -3.46 0.88 -6.61
N MET A 49 -2.61 -0.08 -6.99
CA MET A 49 -2.51 -1.35 -6.28
C MET A 49 -1.56 -1.18 -5.09
N ALA A 50 -1.96 -1.67 -3.92
CA ALA A 50 -1.13 -1.58 -2.71
C ALA A 50 -0.31 -2.87 -2.52
N VAL A 51 0.98 -2.73 -2.20
CA VAL A 51 1.88 -3.84 -1.83
C VAL A 51 2.56 -3.52 -0.50
N PRO A 52 1.86 -3.71 0.64
CA PRO A 52 2.30 -3.21 1.94
C PRO A 52 3.64 -3.75 2.43
N ALA A 53 4.03 -4.96 2.04
CA ALA A 53 5.31 -5.53 2.45
C ALA A 53 6.52 -4.84 1.79
N HIS A 54 6.31 -4.10 0.68
CA HIS A 54 7.40 -3.59 -0.16
C HIS A 54 7.24 -2.12 -0.62
N ASP A 55 6.13 -1.45 -0.26
CA ASP A 55 5.97 0.01 -0.39
C ASP A 55 5.68 0.59 1.01
N GLN A 56 6.54 1.50 1.45
CA GLN A 56 6.44 2.14 2.78
C GLN A 56 5.13 2.90 2.96
N ARG A 57 4.57 3.48 1.89
CA ARG A 57 3.31 4.21 1.99
C ARG A 57 2.15 3.28 2.25
N ASP A 58 2.14 2.15 1.54
CA ASP A 58 1.14 1.10 1.68
C ASP A 58 1.28 0.39 3.03
N PHE A 59 2.51 0.20 3.52
CA PHE A 59 2.77 -0.35 4.85
C PHE A 59 2.10 0.49 5.94
N GLU A 60 2.36 1.80 5.97
CA GLU A 60 1.77 2.67 6.99
C GLU A 60 0.25 2.70 6.93
N PHE A 61 -0.33 2.62 5.72
CA PHE A 61 -1.78 2.53 5.56
C PHE A 61 -2.30 1.17 6.05
N ALA A 62 -1.68 0.07 5.64
CA ALA A 62 -2.07 -1.28 6.02
C ALA A 62 -1.97 -1.49 7.54
N THR A 63 -0.87 -1.08 8.16
CA THR A 63 -0.66 -1.14 9.61
C THR A 63 -1.71 -0.32 10.35
N LYS A 64 -2.06 0.88 9.86
CA LYS A 64 -3.08 1.73 10.48
C LYS A 64 -4.49 1.13 10.41
N TYR A 65 -4.83 0.48 9.29
CA TYR A 65 -6.16 -0.05 9.03
C TYR A 65 -6.31 -1.56 9.25
N GLY A 66 -5.26 -2.23 9.74
CA GLY A 66 -5.25 -3.67 10.00
C GLY A 66 -5.40 -4.52 8.74
N LEU A 67 -4.81 -4.09 7.63
CA LEU A 67 -4.83 -4.84 6.36
C LEU A 67 -3.70 -5.86 6.31
N ASP A 68 -3.90 -6.91 5.50
CA ASP A 68 -2.91 -7.96 5.30
C ASP A 68 -1.61 -7.43 4.71
N ILE A 69 -0.48 -7.76 5.35
CA ILE A 69 0.88 -7.47 4.89
C ILE A 69 1.52 -8.79 4.48
N ILE A 70 1.63 -9.03 3.17
CA ILE A 70 2.09 -10.31 2.61
C ILE A 70 3.46 -10.12 1.96
N PRO A 71 4.54 -10.68 2.54
CA PRO A 71 5.85 -10.61 1.93
C PRO A 71 5.97 -11.52 0.72
N VAL A 72 6.50 -10.97 -0.39
CA VAL A 72 6.74 -11.70 -1.64
C VAL A 72 8.17 -11.58 -2.16
N ILE A 73 8.97 -10.66 -1.62
CA ILE A 73 10.41 -10.51 -1.89
C ILE A 73 11.18 -10.98 -0.67
N LYS A 74 12.28 -11.71 -0.89
CA LYS A 74 13.22 -12.12 0.17
C LYS A 74 14.51 -11.30 0.06
N PRO A 75 15.23 -11.06 1.16
CA PRO A 75 16.53 -10.42 1.11
C PRO A 75 17.53 -11.19 0.25
N ALA A 76 18.26 -10.46 -0.61
CA ALA A 76 19.25 -11.06 -1.53
C ALA A 76 20.42 -11.73 -0.81
N ASP A 77 20.73 -11.29 0.42
CA ASP A 77 21.76 -11.86 1.29
C ASP A 77 21.31 -13.12 2.03
N GLY A 78 20.05 -13.54 1.84
CA GLY A 78 19.47 -14.71 2.50
C GLY A 78 19.14 -14.50 3.98
N SER A 79 19.21 -13.26 4.48
CA SER A 79 18.76 -12.92 5.84
C SER A 79 17.25 -13.12 6.00
N GLU A 80 16.79 -13.22 7.24
CA GLU A 80 15.35 -13.27 7.52
C GLU A 80 14.71 -11.93 7.20
N LEU A 81 13.56 -11.98 6.54
CA LEU A 81 12.79 -10.79 6.20
C LEU A 81 12.08 -10.26 7.46
N ASP A 82 12.49 -9.09 7.91
CA ASP A 82 11.80 -8.35 8.95
C ASP A 82 10.92 -7.25 8.34
N ILE A 83 9.61 -7.40 8.51
CA ILE A 83 8.58 -6.43 8.13
C ILE A 83 7.72 -6.02 9.34
N SER A 84 8.26 -6.17 10.55
CA SER A 84 7.55 -5.85 11.78
C SER A 84 7.37 -4.34 11.98
N GLU A 85 8.35 -3.54 11.54
CA GLU A 85 8.37 -2.09 11.75
C GLU A 85 8.23 -1.26 10.45
N ALA A 86 8.62 -1.82 9.30
CA ALA A 86 8.65 -1.09 8.02
C ALA A 86 8.49 -2.02 6.81
N ALA A 87 8.21 -1.43 5.64
CA ALA A 87 8.25 -2.17 4.38
C ALA A 87 9.70 -2.53 4.01
N TYR A 88 9.88 -3.71 3.45
CA TYR A 88 11.14 -4.09 2.83
C TYR A 88 11.22 -3.56 1.41
N THR A 89 12.00 -2.48 1.21
CA THR A 89 12.13 -1.76 -0.05
C THR A 89 13.45 -2.04 -0.79
N GLU A 90 14.31 -2.86 -0.20
CA GLU A 90 15.59 -3.25 -0.79
C GLU A 90 15.43 -4.29 -1.91
N LYS A 91 16.49 -4.50 -2.69
CA LYS A 91 16.49 -5.49 -3.78
C LYS A 91 16.60 -6.90 -3.20
N GLY A 92 15.71 -7.78 -3.67
CA GLY A 92 15.79 -9.23 -3.49
C GLY A 92 16.60 -9.93 -4.57
#